data_AF-A0A558ZNQ1-F1
#
_entry.id   AF-A0A558ZNQ1-F1
#
_cell.length_a   1.000
_cell.length_b   1.000
_cell.length_c   1.000
_cell.angle_alpha   90.00
_cell.angle_beta   90.00
_cell.angle_gamma   90.00
#
_symmetry.space_group_name_H-M   'P 1'
#
loop_
_entity.id
_entity.type
_entity.pdbx_description
1 polymer ?
#
loop_
_entity_poly.entity_id
_entity_poly.type
_entity_poly.pdbx_seq_one_letter_code
_entity_poly.pdbx_strand_id
1 'polypeptide(L)'
;MKWTEKITRFAIKKRKSTAKNRRIVGKYLSFLAVALFGLFLANFAYIIAKGNIFGTDLVKEAKKVHQTTRTVPAKRGTIYDRNGVPIAEDATSYNVYAVIDKKYKSATGKILYVEDSQFNKVAEVFHKYLDMDEAYVKEQLAQPNLTQVSFGAKGNGITYA
;
A
#
# COMPACT_ATOMS: atom_id res chain seq x y z
N MET A 1 -35.48 -69.20 14.87
CA MET A 1 -34.90 -67.86 14.60
C MET A 1 -36.04 -66.84 14.68
N LYS A 2 -35.95 -65.84 15.56
CA LYS A 2 -37.06 -64.90 15.82
C LYS A 2 -37.17 -63.91 14.65
N TRP A 3 -38.38 -63.54 14.22
CA TRP A 3 -38.61 -62.70 13.03
C TRP A 3 -37.92 -61.32 13.13
N THR A 4 -37.78 -60.82 14.35
CA THR A 4 -37.02 -59.61 14.72
C THR A 4 -35.54 -59.67 14.31
N GLU A 5 -34.91 -60.84 14.35
CA GLU A 5 -33.51 -61.05 13.94
C GLU A 5 -33.34 -60.99 12.42
N LYS A 6 -34.39 -61.34 11.67
CA LYS A 6 -34.41 -61.27 10.20
C LYS A 6 -34.46 -59.81 9.75
N ILE A 7 -35.32 -59.00 10.38
CA ILE A 7 -35.45 -57.57 10.07
C ILE A 7 -34.17 -56.82 10.42
N THR A 8 -33.62 -57.04 11.61
CA THR A 8 -32.38 -56.36 12.04
C THR A 8 -31.19 -56.75 11.16
N ARG A 9 -31.03 -58.03 10.79
CA ARG A 9 -30.02 -58.43 9.80
C ARG A 9 -30.23 -57.76 8.45
N PHE A 10 -31.46 -57.67 7.97
CA PHE A 10 -31.76 -57.02 6.70
C PHE A 10 -31.45 -55.51 6.74
N ALA A 11 -31.79 -54.84 7.83
CA ALA A 11 -31.53 -53.42 8.05
C ALA A 11 -30.03 -53.08 8.18
N ILE A 12 -29.24 -53.98 8.78
CA ILE A 12 -27.80 -53.76 9.00
C ILE A 12 -26.96 -54.27 7.81
N LYS A 13 -27.51 -55.11 6.92
CA LYS A 13 -26.81 -55.77 5.79
C LYS A 13 -25.99 -54.81 4.89
N LYS A 14 -26.42 -53.56 4.75
CA LYS A 14 -25.74 -52.53 3.92
C LYS A 14 -25.18 -51.34 4.71
N ARG A 15 -25.16 -51.40 6.05
CA ARG A 15 -24.70 -50.27 6.88
C ARG A 15 -23.19 -50.10 6.74
N LYS A 16 -22.76 -48.97 6.17
CA LYS A 16 -21.34 -48.61 6.12
C LYS A 16 -20.85 -48.20 7.50
N SER A 17 -19.60 -48.52 7.82
CA SER A 17 -18.93 -48.02 9.03
C SER A 17 -18.93 -46.48 9.06
N THR A 18 -18.99 -45.91 10.26
CA THR A 18 -18.92 -44.45 10.50
C THR A 18 -17.69 -43.83 9.83
N ALA A 19 -16.54 -44.52 9.84
CA ALA A 19 -15.32 -44.10 9.16
C ALA A 19 -15.48 -44.05 7.63
N LYS A 20 -16.15 -45.03 7.03
CA LYS A 20 -16.42 -45.06 5.58
C LYS A 20 -17.40 -43.95 5.17
N ASN A 21 -18.45 -43.69 5.97
CA ASN A 21 -19.39 -42.60 5.69
C ASN A 21 -18.74 -41.22 5.81
N ARG A 22 -17.92 -40.97 6.85
CA ARG A 22 -17.16 -39.71 6.98
C ARG A 22 -16.26 -39.46 5.78
N ARG A 23 -15.56 -40.49 5.29
CA ARG A 23 -14.71 -40.38 4.08
C ARG A 23 -15.51 -40.06 2.82
N ILE A 24 -16.69 -40.66 2.65
CA ILE A 24 -17.57 -40.40 1.50
C ILE A 24 -18.11 -38.97 1.54
N VAL A 25 -18.63 -38.53 2.68
CA VAL A 25 -19.11 -37.15 2.87
C VAL A 25 -17.98 -36.15 2.66
N GLY A 26 -16.80 -36.42 3.20
CA GLY A 26 -15.60 -35.61 2.95
C GLY A 26 -15.27 -35.46 1.47
N LYS A 27 -15.28 -36.56 0.70
CA LYS A 27 -15.04 -36.50 -0.76
C LYS A 27 -16.06 -35.63 -1.50
N TYR A 28 -17.34 -35.79 -1.20
CA TYR A 28 -18.39 -34.99 -1.85
C TYR A 28 -18.33 -33.52 -1.44
N LEU A 29 -18.06 -33.25 -0.16
CA LEU A 29 -17.92 -31.89 0.34
C LEU A 29 -16.69 -31.19 -0.26
N SER A 30 -15.56 -31.88 -0.35
CA SER A 30 -14.36 -31.36 -1.02
C SER A 30 -14.60 -31.12 -2.51
N PHE A 31 -15.27 -32.04 -3.20
CA PHE A 31 -15.62 -31.85 -4.62
C PHE A 31 -16.54 -30.64 -4.81
N LEU A 32 -17.58 -30.51 -3.98
CA LEU A 32 -18.49 -29.36 -4.01
C LEU A 32 -17.74 -28.05 -3.75
N ALA A 33 -16.85 -28.03 -2.76
CA ALA A 33 -16.03 -26.86 -2.45
C ALA A 33 -15.16 -26.46 -3.65
N VAL A 34 -14.44 -27.41 -4.24
CA VAL A 34 -13.59 -27.16 -5.42
C VAL A 34 -14.42 -26.66 -6.60
N ALA A 35 -15.58 -27.25 -6.87
CA ALA A 35 -16.47 -26.81 -7.94
C ALA A 35 -16.98 -25.38 -7.72
N LEU A 36 -17.38 -25.07 -6.49
CA LEU A 36 -17.87 -23.74 -6.10
C LEU A 36 -16.77 -22.67 -6.19
N PHE A 37 -15.57 -22.94 -5.68
CA PHE A 37 -14.43 -22.05 -5.85
C PHE A 37 -14.01 -21.91 -7.32
N GLY A 38 -14.06 -22.99 -8.09
CA GLY A 38 -13.80 -22.96 -9.53
C GLY A 38 -14.76 -22.03 -10.28
N LEU A 39 -16.05 -22.05 -9.93
CA LEU A 39 -17.05 -21.13 -10.48
C LEU A 39 -16.69 -19.66 -10.19
N PHE A 40 -16.30 -19.36 -8.94
CA PHE A 40 -15.88 -18.00 -8.57
C PHE A 40 -14.61 -17.57 -9.32
N LEU A 41 -13.61 -18.44 -9.43
CA LEU A 41 -12.36 -18.14 -10.13
C LEU A 41 -12.60 -17.90 -11.63
N ALA A 42 -13.42 -18.73 -12.28
CA ALA A 42 -13.79 -18.54 -13.67
C ALA A 42 -14.54 -17.21 -13.89
N ASN A 43 -15.45 -16.88 -12.98
CA ASN A 43 -16.13 -15.60 -12.99
C ASN A 43 -15.14 -14.43 -12.81
N PHE A 44 -14.22 -14.48 -11.84
CA PHE A 44 -13.19 -13.46 -11.68
C PHE A 44 -12.30 -13.31 -12.93
N ALA A 45 -11.87 -14.42 -13.53
CA ALA A 45 -11.09 -14.39 -14.76
C ALA A 45 -11.85 -13.71 -15.91
N TYR A 46 -13.15 -14.00 -16.06
CA TYR A 46 -14.01 -13.35 -17.05
C TYR A 46 -14.13 -11.84 -16.80
N ILE A 47 -14.37 -11.42 -15.55
CA ILE A 47 -14.47 -10.01 -15.17
C ILE A 47 -13.17 -9.26 -15.47
N ILE A 48 -12.02 -9.83 -15.07
CA ILE A 48 -10.69 -9.22 -15.26
C ILE A 48 -10.36 -9.11 -16.74
N ALA A 49 -10.60 -10.16 -17.53
CA ALA A 49 -10.33 -10.15 -18.96
C ALA A 49 -11.17 -9.12 -19.72
N LYS A 50 -12.42 -8.91 -19.31
CA LYS A 50 -13.32 -7.92 -19.93
C LYS A 50 -12.95 -6.49 -19.55
N GLY A 51 -12.46 -6.25 -18.33
CA GLY A 51 -12.03 -4.93 -17.86
C GLY A 51 -13.15 -3.89 -17.64
N ASN A 52 -14.36 -4.17 -18.12
CA ASN A 52 -15.57 -3.37 -17.89
C ASN A 52 -16.78 -4.26 -17.59
N ILE A 53 -17.64 -3.81 -16.68
CA ILE A 53 -18.87 -4.51 -16.30
C ILE A 53 -19.95 -3.49 -15.98
N PHE A 54 -21.17 -3.72 -16.46
CA PHE A 54 -22.34 -2.84 -16.26
C PHE A 54 -22.06 -1.35 -16.54
N GLY A 55 -21.31 -1.05 -17.62
CA GLY A 55 -20.97 0.32 -18.01
C GLY A 55 -19.88 0.99 -17.15
N THR A 56 -19.31 0.28 -16.17
CA THR A 56 -18.21 0.76 -15.33
C THR A 56 -16.89 0.19 -15.80
N ASP A 57 -15.90 1.06 -16.02
CA ASP A 57 -14.51 0.69 -16.31
C ASP A 57 -13.79 0.36 -15.00
N LEU A 58 -13.49 -0.92 -14.80
CA LEU A 58 -12.86 -1.42 -13.59
C LEU A 58 -11.38 -0.99 -13.50
N VAL A 59 -10.73 -0.73 -14.63
CA VAL A 59 -9.34 -0.24 -14.68
C VAL A 59 -9.28 1.19 -14.16
N LYS A 60 -10.26 2.03 -14.54
CA LYS A 60 -10.35 3.41 -14.05
C LYS A 60 -10.61 3.46 -12.54
N GLU A 61 -11.54 2.64 -12.04
CA GLU A 61 -11.83 2.59 -10.60
C GLU A 61 -10.66 2.02 -9.78
N ALA A 62 -9.97 0.99 -10.30
CA ALA A 62 -8.75 0.48 -9.67
C ALA A 62 -7.66 1.56 -9.58
N LYS A 63 -7.46 2.34 -10.65
CA LYS A 63 -6.54 3.49 -10.61
C LYS A 63 -6.96 4.51 -9.56
N LYS A 64 -8.25 4.82 -9.41
CA LYS A 64 -8.72 5.77 -8.39
C LYS A 64 -8.44 5.31 -6.95
N VAL A 65 -8.52 4.01 -6.67
CA VAL A 65 -8.22 3.46 -5.33
C VAL A 65 -6.71 3.45 -5.06
N HIS A 66 -5.90 3.14 -6.06
CA HIS A 66 -4.45 2.97 -5.89
C HIS A 66 -3.61 4.22 -6.17
N GLN A 67 -4.19 5.22 -6.84
CA GLN A 67 -3.50 6.45 -7.21
C GLN A 67 -3.98 7.58 -6.30
N THR A 68 -3.10 8.06 -5.44
CA THR A 68 -3.33 9.29 -4.70
C THR A 68 -3.20 10.47 -5.66
N THR A 69 -4.31 11.10 -6.03
CA THR A 69 -4.27 12.37 -6.74
C THR A 69 -3.84 13.47 -5.78
N ARG A 70 -2.73 14.15 -6.09
CA ARG A 70 -2.36 15.41 -5.42
C ARG A 70 -2.68 16.55 -6.37
N THR A 71 -3.58 17.42 -5.95
CA THR A 71 -3.84 18.67 -6.67
C THR A 71 -2.59 19.54 -6.59
N VAL A 72 -1.98 19.82 -7.74
CA VAL A 72 -0.90 20.81 -7.83
C VAL A 72 -1.56 22.18 -7.95
N PRO A 73 -1.43 23.07 -6.95
CA PRO A 73 -2.06 24.38 -7.02
C PRO A 73 -1.43 25.20 -8.17
N ALA A 74 -2.25 25.95 -8.89
CA ALA A 74 -1.77 26.92 -9.85
C ALA A 74 -1.17 28.13 -9.11
N LYS A 75 -0.17 28.78 -9.73
CA LYS A 75 0.38 30.06 -9.23
C LYS A 75 -0.72 31.13 -9.25
N ARG A 76 -0.93 31.86 -8.15
CA ARG A 76 -1.89 32.98 -8.10
C ARG A 76 -1.35 34.16 -8.92
N GLY A 77 -2.27 35.01 -9.38
CA GLY A 77 -1.91 36.26 -10.03
C GLY A 77 -1.32 37.26 -9.02
N THR A 78 -0.32 38.02 -9.47
CA THR A 78 0.27 39.12 -8.71
C THR A 78 -0.65 40.35 -8.76
N ILE A 79 -0.88 40.99 -7.60
CA ILE A 79 -1.61 42.25 -7.52
C ILE A 79 -0.60 43.39 -7.60
N TYR A 80 -0.84 44.36 -8.49
CA TYR A 80 0.02 45.50 -8.72
C TYR A 80 -0.68 46.81 -8.33
N ASP A 81 0.08 47.80 -7.86
CA ASP A 81 -0.38 49.19 -7.78
C ASP A 81 -0.42 49.83 -9.20
N ARG A 82 -0.98 51.04 -9.33
CA ARG A 82 -1.08 51.84 -10.57
C ARG A 82 0.24 52.02 -11.33
N ASN A 83 1.37 51.92 -10.62
CA ASN A 83 2.71 52.06 -11.16
C ASN A 83 3.34 50.71 -11.57
N GLY A 84 2.61 49.60 -11.47
CA GLY A 84 3.13 48.26 -11.77
C GLY A 84 4.02 47.65 -10.68
N VAL A 85 4.00 48.21 -9.47
CA VAL A 85 4.74 47.66 -8.31
C VAL A 85 3.90 46.54 -7.67
N PRO A 86 4.45 45.31 -7.50
CA PRO A 86 3.73 44.23 -6.87
C PRO A 86 3.45 44.54 -5.39
N ILE A 87 2.19 44.47 -4.98
CA ILE A 87 1.76 44.64 -3.58
C ILE A 87 1.33 43.31 -2.94
N ALA A 88 1.06 42.28 -3.75
CA ALA A 88 0.84 40.92 -3.27
C ALA A 88 1.25 39.92 -4.36
N GLU A 89 2.13 38.99 -4.00
CA GLU A 89 2.58 37.90 -4.87
C GLU A 89 2.73 36.60 -4.07
N ASP A 90 2.67 35.47 -4.76
CA ASP A 90 2.97 34.18 -4.16
C ASP A 90 4.48 34.00 -3.98
N ALA A 91 4.91 33.68 -2.75
CA ALA A 91 6.26 33.27 -2.45
C ALA A 91 6.36 31.74 -2.34
N THR A 92 7.13 31.11 -3.22
CA THR A 92 7.41 29.67 -3.14
C THR A 92 8.53 29.43 -2.14
N SER A 93 8.28 28.57 -1.16
CA SER A 93 9.31 28.08 -0.24
C SER A 93 9.37 26.56 -0.26
N TYR A 94 10.52 26.02 0.14
CA TYR A 94 10.82 24.60 0.13
C TYR A 94 11.03 24.08 1.56
N ASN A 95 10.60 22.84 1.79
CA ASN A 95 10.85 22.14 3.05
C ASN A 95 11.71 20.91 2.76
N VAL A 96 12.82 20.76 3.48
CA VAL A 96 13.70 19.61 3.33
C VAL A 96 13.25 18.47 4.25
N TYR A 97 13.26 17.26 3.70
CA TYR A 97 13.02 16.02 4.43
C TYR A 97 13.99 14.95 3.94
N ALA A 98 14.24 13.95 4.77
CA ALA A 98 15.09 12.82 4.45
C ALA A 98 14.29 11.51 4.57
N VAL A 99 14.42 10.62 3.60
CA VAL A 99 13.84 9.27 3.67
C VAL A 99 14.88 8.36 4.33
N ILE A 100 14.51 7.69 5.42
CA ILE A 100 15.39 6.80 6.21
C ILE A 100 14.92 5.33 6.20
N ASP A 101 13.80 5.04 5.54
CA ASP A 101 13.32 3.66 5.39
C ASP A 101 14.26 2.83 4.50
N LYS A 102 14.91 1.81 5.09
CA LYS A 102 15.80 0.88 4.37
C LYS A 102 15.10 0.06 3.28
N LYS A 103 13.76 0.02 3.28
CA LYS A 103 12.93 -0.59 2.22
C LYS A 103 12.74 0.32 1.01
N TYR A 104 13.04 1.61 1.12
CA TYR A 104 12.84 2.57 0.03
C TYR A 104 13.93 2.43 -1.04
N LYS A 105 13.65 1.56 -2.01
CA LYS A 105 14.52 1.24 -3.14
C LYS A 105 13.74 1.35 -4.46
N SER A 106 14.44 1.63 -5.54
CA SER A 106 13.85 1.62 -6.88
C SER A 106 13.41 0.20 -7.28
N ALA A 107 12.60 0.09 -8.34
CA ALA A 107 12.26 -1.20 -8.95
C ALA A 107 13.50 -1.99 -9.44
N THR A 108 14.61 -1.30 -9.72
CA THR A 108 15.90 -1.88 -10.11
C THR A 108 16.81 -2.20 -8.92
N GLY A 109 16.35 -2.00 -7.68
CA GLY A 109 17.10 -2.28 -6.46
C GLY A 109 18.06 -1.16 -6.01
N LYS A 110 18.08 -0.01 -6.70
CA LYS A 110 18.89 1.15 -6.31
C LYS A 110 18.40 1.71 -4.98
N ILE A 111 19.32 1.98 -4.06
CA ILE A 111 19.04 2.62 -2.77
C ILE A 111 18.58 4.07 -3.00
N LEU A 112 17.44 4.46 -2.40
CA LEU A 112 16.85 5.80 -2.50
C LEU A 112 16.63 6.46 -1.12
N TYR A 113 17.04 5.80 -0.04
CA TYR A 113 17.05 6.35 1.32
C TYR A 113 18.45 6.84 1.68
N VAL A 114 18.56 7.67 2.73
CA VAL A 114 19.83 8.14 3.27
C VAL A 114 20.48 7.00 4.06
N GLU A 115 21.65 6.55 3.62
CA GLU A 115 22.39 5.48 4.28
C GLU A 115 23.07 5.95 5.56
N ASP A 116 23.22 5.06 6.55
CA ASP A 116 23.88 5.35 7.83
C ASP A 116 25.30 5.93 7.64
N SER A 117 26.01 5.49 6.59
CA SER A 117 27.34 6.00 6.21
C SER A 117 27.35 7.45 5.70
N GLN A 118 26.20 7.95 5.24
CA GLN A 118 26.03 9.29 4.67
C GLN A 118 25.61 10.33 5.72
N PHE A 119 25.23 9.92 6.94
CA PHE A 119 24.69 10.83 7.96
C PHE A 119 25.63 11.99 8.28
N ASN A 120 26.94 11.72 8.38
CA ASN A 120 27.95 12.76 8.60
C ASN A 120 27.97 13.77 7.46
N LYS A 121 27.84 13.32 6.21
CA LYS A 121 27.86 14.22 5.06
C LYS A 121 26.59 15.05 4.96
N VAL A 122 25.43 14.46 5.26
CA VAL A 122 24.16 15.19 5.30
C VAL A 122 24.21 16.28 6.38
N ALA A 123 24.70 15.93 7.57
CA ALA A 123 24.86 16.89 8.66
C ALA A 123 25.75 18.08 8.29
N GLU A 124 26.93 17.81 7.70
CA GLU A 124 27.85 18.87 7.23
C GLU A 124 27.19 19.79 6.19
N VAL A 125 26.46 19.22 5.23
CA VAL A 125 25.73 20.00 4.21
C VAL A 125 24.65 20.86 4.86
N PHE A 126 23.88 20.30 5.79
CA PHE A 126 22.79 21.02 6.44
C PHE A 126 23.33 22.11 7.38
N HIS A 127 24.46 21.87 8.03
CA HIS A 127 25.15 22.90 8.79
C HIS A 127 25.61 24.05 7.89
N LYS A 128 26.28 23.74 6.78
CA LYS A 128 26.82 24.75 5.85
C LYS A 128 25.74 25.62 5.19
N TYR A 129 24.63 25.02 4.76
CA TYR A 129 23.63 25.72 3.94
C TYR A 129 22.39 26.15 4.71
N LEU A 130 22.05 25.46 5.81
CA LEU A 130 20.84 25.72 6.59
C LEU A 130 21.15 26.12 8.04
N ASP A 131 22.44 26.29 8.38
CA ASP A 131 22.90 26.67 9.72
C ASP A 131 22.37 25.70 10.81
N MET A 132 22.18 24.43 10.49
CA MET A 132 21.69 23.43 11.44
C MET A 132 22.82 22.88 12.31
N ASP A 133 22.51 22.52 13.55
CA ASP A 133 23.45 21.75 14.38
C ASP A 133 23.64 20.34 13.78
N GLU A 134 24.88 19.94 13.54
CA GLU A 134 25.19 18.63 12.98
C GLU A 134 24.71 17.47 13.86
N ALA A 135 24.81 17.62 15.18
CA ALA A 135 24.36 16.61 16.13
C ALA A 135 22.84 16.42 16.04
N TYR A 136 22.10 17.54 15.94
CA TYR A 136 20.65 17.51 15.73
C TYR A 136 20.27 16.79 14.43
N VAL A 137 20.97 17.08 13.32
CA VAL A 137 20.67 16.43 12.03
C VAL A 137 20.92 14.92 12.11
N LYS A 138 22.02 14.49 12.73
CA LYS A 138 22.32 13.05 12.92
C LYS A 138 21.30 12.37 13.82
N GLU A 139 20.87 13.05 14.89
CA GLU A 139 19.81 12.55 15.78
C GLU A 139 18.50 12.34 15.01
N GLN A 140 18.09 13.31 14.19
CA GLN A 140 16.89 13.19 13.36
C GLN A 140 16.99 12.03 12.38
N LEU A 141 18.13 11.86 11.70
CA LEU A 141 18.34 10.76 10.75
C LEU A 141 18.37 9.37 11.42
N ALA A 142 18.83 9.28 12.66
CA ALA A 142 18.95 8.03 13.41
C ALA A 142 17.67 7.59 14.13
N GLN A 143 16.54 8.31 13.95
CA GLN A 143 15.30 7.96 14.64
C GLN A 143 14.77 6.59 14.20
N PRO A 144 14.48 5.69 15.16
CA PRO A 144 14.00 4.36 14.83
C PRO A 144 12.54 4.39 14.34
N ASN A 145 12.18 3.43 13.49
CA ASN A 145 10.81 3.15 13.05
C ASN A 145 10.09 4.27 12.28
N LEU A 146 10.82 5.22 11.70
CA LEU A 146 10.25 6.23 10.81
C LEU A 146 10.61 5.94 9.35
N THR A 147 9.75 6.41 8.44
CA THR A 147 10.01 6.29 6.99
C THR A 147 10.72 7.52 6.44
N GLN A 148 10.34 8.69 6.93
CA GLN A 148 10.90 9.98 6.59
C GLN A 148 10.97 10.87 7.82
N VAL A 149 11.94 11.79 7.84
CA VAL A 149 12.15 12.77 8.91
C VAL A 149 12.26 14.18 8.34
N SER A 150 11.81 15.16 9.13
CA SER A 150 11.84 16.58 8.80
C SER A 150 12.70 17.33 9.81
N PHE A 151 13.24 18.48 9.43
CA PHE A 151 14.31 19.15 10.20
C PHE A 151 13.86 20.43 10.93
N GLY A 152 12.61 20.45 11.40
CA GLY A 152 12.07 21.56 12.18
C GLY A 152 12.05 22.90 11.44
N ALA A 153 12.12 24.01 12.18
CA ALA A 153 11.99 25.36 11.63
C ALA A 153 13.07 25.70 10.59
N LYS A 154 14.33 25.36 10.86
CA LYS A 154 15.45 25.58 9.90
C LYS A 154 15.33 24.72 8.64
N GLY A 155 14.54 23.65 8.69
CA GLY A 155 14.28 22.77 7.54
C GLY A 155 13.07 23.17 6.71
N ASN A 156 12.35 24.22 7.12
CA ASN A 156 11.16 24.71 6.44
C ASN A 156 11.41 26.12 5.89
N GLY A 157 10.64 26.52 4.89
CA GLY A 157 10.70 27.89 4.40
C GLY A 157 11.96 28.24 3.61
N ILE A 158 12.71 27.24 3.11
CA ILE A 158 13.95 27.42 2.37
C ILE A 158 13.63 28.15 1.05
N THR A 159 14.41 29.18 0.74
CA THR A 159 14.27 29.96 -0.50
C THR A 159 14.96 29.24 -1.66
N TYR A 160 14.58 29.58 -2.90
CA TYR A 160 15.19 28.99 -4.10
C TYR A 160 16.63 29.50 -4.40
N ALA A 161 17.03 30.59 -3.74
CA ALA A 161 18.13 31.45 -4.14
C ALA A 161 19.52 30.95 -3.71
#